data_AF-A0A656JYC0-F1
#
_entry.id   AF-A0A656JYC0-F1
#
_cell.length_a   1.000
_cell.length_b   1.000
_cell.length_c   1.000
_cell.angle_alpha   90.00
_cell.angle_beta   90.00
_cell.angle_gamma   90.00
#
_symmetry.space_group_name_H-M   'P 1'
#
loop_
_entity.id
_entity.type
_entity.pdbx_description
1 polymer ?
#
loop_
_entity_poly.entity_id
_entity_poly.type
_entity_poly.pdbx_seq_one_letter_code
_entity_poly.pdbx_strand_id
1 'polypeptide(L)'
;QKGRSGDLLLDRLQIHQYLSKDINAQDQQLSDAQPMLPIPLMTPAPKRKKTPWPELTRLYLENERAPAYMSFDPAFHLEDPEDQAQSWANSADATHLLQISRGKGLITVVTDADLWKTHSIGEHDNAWLLWYLTQDSNVTMVLETDHDTLLTLLLRNFPQALLALALLIGLGLWHVALREGPLRQ
;
A
#
# COMPACT_ATOMS: atom_id res chain seq x y z
N GLN A 1 -7.67 10.49 -11.02
CA GLN A 1 -7.83 10.93 -9.61
C GLN A 1 -6.52 11.56 -9.18
N LYS A 2 -6.52 12.62 -8.36
CA LYS A 2 -5.27 13.33 -7.99
C LYS A 2 -4.34 12.35 -7.25
N GLY A 3 -3.15 12.12 -7.80
CA GLY A 3 -2.10 11.26 -7.25
C GLY A 3 -1.72 11.66 -5.84
N ARG A 4 -2.42 11.08 -4.87
CA ARG A 4 -2.13 11.13 -3.44
C ARG A 4 -2.31 9.71 -2.95
N SER A 5 -1.29 9.19 -2.28
CA SER A 5 -1.18 7.80 -1.85
C SER A 5 -2.13 7.44 -0.70
N GLY A 6 -2.80 8.44 -0.10
CA GLY A 6 -3.56 8.29 1.15
C GLY A 6 -2.68 8.36 2.39
N ASP A 7 -1.37 8.16 2.25
CA ASP A 7 -0.34 8.35 3.28
C ASP A 7 0.38 9.70 3.09
N LEU A 8 0.42 10.50 4.16
CA LEU A 8 1.09 11.80 4.21
C LEU A 8 2.61 11.71 4.06
N LEU A 9 3.23 10.61 4.50
CA LEU A 9 4.66 10.38 4.37
C LEU A 9 5.01 10.10 2.91
N LEU A 10 4.26 9.20 2.25
CA LEU A 10 4.44 8.89 0.83
C LEU A 10 4.14 10.11 -0.05
N ASP A 11 3.05 10.84 0.22
CA ASP A 11 2.71 12.09 -0.48
C ASP A 11 3.85 13.11 -0.42
N ARG A 12 4.54 13.22 0.72
CA ARG A 12 5.68 14.14 0.89
C ARG A 12 6.91 13.70 0.08
N LEU A 13 7.05 12.40 -0.14
CA LEU A 13 8.11 11.83 -0.98
C LEU A 13 7.73 11.82 -2.46
N GLN A 14 6.49 12.17 -2.81
CA GLN A 14 5.91 12.03 -4.15
C GLN A 14 5.92 10.57 -4.64
N ILE A 15 5.84 9.63 -3.71
CA ILE A 15 5.68 8.20 -4.00
C ILE A 15 4.21 7.86 -3.83
N HIS A 16 3.71 6.96 -4.66
CA HIS A 16 2.35 6.46 -4.53
C HIS A 16 2.33 4.95 -4.36
N GLN A 17 1.48 4.45 -3.46
CA GLN A 17 1.20 3.03 -3.31
C GLN A 17 -0.20 2.71 -3.86
N TYR A 18 -0.29 1.66 -4.67
CA TYR A 18 -1.56 1.18 -5.22
C TYR A 18 -1.69 -0.33 -5.08
N LEU A 19 -2.90 -0.83 -5.30
CA LEU A 19 -3.10 -2.25 -5.54
C LEU A 19 -2.66 -2.61 -6.96
N SER A 20 -1.82 -3.65 -7.11
CA SER A 20 -1.32 -4.14 -8.40
C SER A 20 -2.46 -4.53 -9.36
N LYS A 21 -3.63 -4.90 -8.82
CA LYS A 21 -4.83 -5.20 -9.62
C LYS A 21 -5.35 -3.97 -10.37
N ASP A 22 -5.29 -2.80 -9.75
CA ASP A 22 -5.81 -1.56 -10.32
C ASP A 22 -4.93 -1.05 -11.46
N ILE A 23 -3.62 -1.36 -11.41
CA ILE A 23 -2.66 -1.06 -12.48
C ILE A 23 -2.93 -1.95 -13.70
N ASN A 24 -3.05 -3.26 -13.49
CA ASN A 24 -3.33 -4.20 -14.57
C ASN A 24 -4.64 -3.87 -15.31
N ALA A 25 -5.67 -3.43 -14.58
CA ALA A 25 -6.93 -2.97 -15.17
C ALA A 25 -6.74 -1.70 -16.02
N GLN A 26 -5.95 -0.73 -15.54
CA GLN A 26 -5.62 0.49 -16.30
C GLN A 26 -4.81 0.19 -17.56
N ASP A 27 -3.80 -0.68 -17.49
CA ASP A 27 -3.01 -1.11 -18.64
C ASP A 27 -3.86 -1.87 -19.66
N GLN A 28 -4.79 -2.73 -19.22
CA GLN A 28 -5.75 -3.37 -20.10
C GLN A 28 -6.69 -2.35 -20.76
N GLN A 29 -7.19 -1.37 -20.02
CA GLN A 29 -8.03 -0.31 -20.57
C GLN A 29 -7.29 0.61 -21.55
N LEU A 30 -6.01 0.91 -21.31
CA LEU A 30 -5.15 1.66 -22.23
C LEU A 30 -4.84 0.86 -23.50
N SER A 31 -4.66 -0.45 -23.38
CA SER A 31 -4.45 -1.38 -24.49
C SER A 31 -5.72 -1.54 -25.35
N ASP A 32 -6.89 -1.59 -24.72
CA ASP A 32 -8.20 -1.71 -25.39
C ASP A 32 -8.65 -0.37 -26.03
N ALA A 33 -8.20 0.77 -25.49
CA ALA A 33 -8.53 2.11 -26.01
C ALA A 33 -7.64 2.55 -27.17
N GLN A 34 -6.55 1.83 -27.47
CA GLN A 34 -5.74 2.08 -28.67
C GLN A 34 -6.44 1.44 -29.88
N PRO A 35 -6.98 2.21 -30.85
CA PRO A 35 -7.42 1.62 -32.11
C PRO A 35 -6.20 0.92 -32.74
N MET A 36 -6.35 -0.37 -33.05
CA MET A 36 -5.35 -1.14 -33.78
C MET A 36 -4.99 -0.42 -35.07
N LEU A 37 -3.90 0.35 -35.07
CA LEU A 37 -3.35 0.90 -36.30
C LEU A 37 -2.84 -0.30 -37.12
N PRO A 38 -3.23 -0.42 -38.41
CA PRO A 38 -2.78 -1.51 -39.25
C PRO A 38 -1.32 -1.29 -39.62
N ILE A 39 -0.41 -1.67 -38.73
CA ILE A 39 1.02 -1.77 -39.03
C ILE A 39 1.33 -3.26 -39.17
N PRO A 40 1.71 -3.74 -40.37
CA PRO A 40 2.15 -5.11 -40.54
C PRO A 40 3.57 -5.22 -40.00
N LEU A 41 3.71 -5.56 -38.73
CA LEU A 41 4.83 -6.32 -38.19
C LEU A 41 4.39 -6.76 -36.79
N MET A 42 3.70 -7.90 -36.72
CA MET A 42 3.55 -8.62 -35.46
C MET A 42 4.94 -9.15 -35.07
N THR A 43 5.80 -8.29 -34.53
CA THR A 43 6.79 -8.80 -33.57
C THR A 43 5.95 -9.35 -32.43
N PRO A 44 5.96 -10.67 -32.17
CA PRO A 44 5.29 -11.22 -31.01
C PRO A 44 5.72 -10.37 -29.82
N ALA A 45 4.75 -9.92 -29.00
CA ALA A 45 5.07 -9.34 -27.70
C ALA A 45 6.19 -10.19 -27.09
N PRO A 46 7.34 -9.60 -26.71
CA PRO A 46 8.51 -10.38 -26.32
C PRO A 46 8.03 -11.36 -25.26
N LYS A 47 8.11 -12.68 -25.58
CA LYS A 47 7.69 -13.71 -24.64
C LYS A 47 8.44 -13.42 -23.34
N ARG A 48 7.72 -12.91 -22.32
CA ARG A 48 8.30 -12.64 -21.00
C ARG A 48 9.05 -13.92 -20.63
N LYS A 49 10.38 -13.85 -20.54
CA LYS A 49 11.18 -14.99 -20.12
C LYS A 49 10.55 -15.48 -18.82
N LYS A 50 10.14 -16.76 -18.77
CA LYS A 50 9.58 -17.36 -17.56
C LYS A 50 10.63 -17.17 -16.47
N THR A 51 10.38 -16.18 -15.63
CA THR A 51 11.30 -15.83 -14.56
C THR A 51 11.04 -16.85 -13.45
N PRO A 52 12.09 -17.46 -12.88
CA PRO A 52 11.94 -18.25 -11.66
C PRO A 52 11.29 -17.39 -10.57
N TRP A 53 10.23 -17.90 -9.94
CA TRP A 53 9.50 -17.24 -8.84
C TRP A 53 9.03 -15.81 -9.18
N PRO A 54 8.07 -15.65 -10.11
CA PRO A 54 7.57 -14.33 -10.53
C PRO A 54 6.96 -13.51 -9.39
N GLU A 55 6.45 -14.18 -8.35
CA GLU A 55 5.91 -13.56 -7.15
C GLU A 55 6.97 -12.96 -6.23
N LEU A 56 8.22 -13.41 -6.30
CA LEU A 56 9.27 -12.94 -5.41
C LEU A 56 9.93 -11.67 -5.95
N THR A 57 10.10 -10.72 -5.04
CA THR A 57 10.83 -9.50 -5.33
C THR A 57 12.31 -9.79 -5.41
N ARG A 58 12.95 -9.30 -6.48
CA ARG A 58 14.38 -9.50 -6.72
C ARG A 58 15.12 -8.21 -6.46
N LEU A 59 16.05 -8.25 -5.50
CA LEU A 59 16.99 -7.16 -5.27
C LEU A 59 18.34 -7.54 -5.88
N TYR A 60 18.79 -6.73 -6.84
CA TYR A 60 20.11 -6.88 -7.45
C TYR A 60 21.10 -5.96 -6.75
N LEU A 61 22.22 -6.52 -6.30
CA LEU A 61 23.31 -5.76 -5.70
C LEU A 61 24.45 -5.67 -6.70
N GLU A 62 25.17 -4.54 -6.72
CA GLU A 62 26.25 -4.30 -7.69
C GLU A 62 27.37 -5.36 -7.62
N ASN A 63 27.61 -5.91 -6.43
CA ASN A 63 28.72 -6.86 -6.19
C ASN A 63 28.28 -8.32 -6.16
N GLU A 64 27.01 -8.63 -6.42
CA GLU A 64 26.48 -10.01 -6.37
C GLU A 64 26.02 -10.51 -7.73
N ARG A 65 26.22 -11.82 -7.97
CA ARG A 65 25.87 -12.47 -9.24
C ARG A 65 24.43 -12.97 -9.29
N ALA A 66 23.83 -13.21 -8.13
CA ALA A 66 22.45 -13.66 -7.99
C ALA A 66 21.64 -12.60 -7.23
N PRO A 67 20.37 -12.37 -7.61
CA PRO A 67 19.51 -11.50 -6.82
C PRO A 67 19.16 -12.15 -5.49
N ALA A 68 18.93 -11.33 -4.47
CA ALA A 68 18.26 -11.75 -3.26
C ALA A 68 16.73 -11.76 -3.49
N TYR A 69 16.04 -12.75 -2.92
CA TYR A 69 14.61 -12.97 -3.13
C TYR A 69 13.81 -12.65 -1.86
N MET A 70 12.82 -11.77 -2.00
CA MET A 70 11.97 -11.30 -0.88
C MET A 70 10.51 -11.61 -1.12
N SER A 71 9.81 -12.03 -0.07
CA SER A 71 8.38 -12.38 -0.13
C SER A 71 7.48 -11.21 0.27
N PHE A 72 7.62 -10.06 -0.39
CA PHE A 72 6.65 -8.96 -0.28
C PHE A 72 5.27 -9.38 -0.79
N ASP A 73 4.22 -8.69 -0.34
CA ASP A 73 2.87 -8.94 -0.84
C ASP A 73 2.72 -8.41 -2.29
N PRO A 74 2.51 -9.28 -3.29
CA PRO A 74 2.37 -8.89 -4.69
C PRO A 74 1.11 -8.05 -4.95
N ALA A 75 0.19 -7.96 -3.99
CA ALA A 75 -1.01 -7.15 -4.10
C ALA A 75 -0.73 -5.65 -4.13
N PHE A 76 0.42 -5.19 -3.64
CA PHE A 76 0.78 -3.78 -3.58
C PHE A 76 1.90 -3.41 -4.54
N HIS A 77 1.88 -2.17 -5.03
CA HIS A 77 2.86 -1.61 -5.96
C HIS A 77 3.24 -0.19 -5.53
N LEU A 78 4.54 0.11 -5.52
CA LEU A 78 5.08 1.45 -5.38
C LEU A 78 5.39 2.08 -6.74
N GLU A 79 4.84 3.25 -6.98
CA GLU A 79 5.12 4.10 -8.13
C GLU A 79 5.93 5.33 -7.69
N ASP A 80 6.97 5.65 -8.46
CA ASP A 80 7.73 6.90 -8.35
C ASP A 80 7.59 7.70 -9.66
N PRO A 81 6.58 8.57 -9.77
CA PRO A 81 6.30 9.30 -11.01
C PRO A 81 7.41 10.29 -11.40
N GLU A 82 8.21 10.73 -10.44
CA GLU A 82 9.24 11.76 -10.62
C GLU A 82 10.65 11.16 -10.80
N ASP A 83 10.76 9.82 -10.87
CA ASP A 83 11.99 9.06 -11.08
C ASP A 83 13.13 9.50 -10.12
N GLN A 84 12.79 9.64 -8.84
CA GLN A 84 13.70 10.09 -7.78
C GLN A 84 14.45 8.94 -7.11
N ALA A 85 13.96 7.71 -7.27
CA ALA A 85 14.54 6.51 -6.70
C ALA A 85 15.89 6.20 -7.34
N GLN A 86 16.90 6.01 -6.49
CA GLN A 86 18.24 5.62 -6.91
C GLN A 86 18.37 4.10 -7.03
N SER A 87 17.56 3.36 -6.28
CA SER A 87 17.51 1.91 -6.29
C SER A 87 16.08 1.44 -6.05
N TRP A 88 15.72 0.32 -6.68
CA TRP A 88 14.41 -0.30 -6.56
C TRP A 88 14.52 -1.82 -6.60
N ALA A 89 13.51 -2.50 -6.07
CA ALA A 89 13.37 -3.95 -6.20
C ALA A 89 11.93 -4.31 -6.59
N ASN A 90 11.79 -5.26 -7.53
CA ASN A 90 10.51 -5.62 -8.10
C ASN A 90 10.29 -7.14 -8.22
N SER A 91 9.03 -7.54 -8.09
CA SER A 91 8.52 -8.83 -8.54
C SER A 91 8.29 -8.78 -10.06
N ALA A 92 7.61 -9.78 -10.63
CA ALA A 92 7.26 -9.76 -12.05
C ALA A 92 6.23 -8.67 -12.39
N ASP A 93 5.38 -8.31 -11.43
CA ASP A 93 4.19 -7.50 -11.67
C ASP A 93 4.17 -6.19 -10.88
N ALA A 94 5.01 -6.05 -9.84
CA ALA A 94 5.03 -4.85 -9.01
C ALA A 94 6.41 -4.48 -8.44
N THR A 95 6.59 -3.19 -8.13
CA THR A 95 7.75 -2.67 -7.41
C THR A 95 7.42 -2.63 -5.93
N HIS A 96 8.27 -3.23 -5.10
CA HIS A 96 7.99 -3.41 -3.67
C HIS A 96 8.94 -2.63 -2.77
N LEU A 97 10.08 -2.19 -3.30
CA LEU A 97 11.08 -1.43 -2.56
C LEU A 97 11.60 -0.29 -3.43
N LEU A 98 11.69 0.90 -2.83
CA LEU A 98 12.32 2.08 -3.42
C LEU A 98 13.28 2.70 -2.41
N GLN A 99 14.44 3.18 -2.89
CA GLN A 99 15.40 3.92 -2.09
C GLN A 99 15.63 5.31 -2.67
N ILE A 100 15.43 6.34 -1.84
CA ILE A 100 15.55 7.75 -2.22
C ILE A 100 16.52 8.44 -1.28
N SER A 101 17.51 9.12 -1.85
CA SER A 101 18.41 9.99 -1.09
C SER A 101 17.73 11.31 -0.75
N ARG A 102 17.76 11.70 0.53
CA ARG A 102 17.26 12.99 1.03
C ARG A 102 18.28 13.65 1.95
N GLY A 103 18.83 14.77 1.49
CA GLY A 103 19.85 15.51 2.23
C GLY A 103 21.10 14.66 2.44
N LYS A 104 21.35 14.25 3.69
CA LYS A 104 22.48 13.37 4.06
C LYS A 104 22.06 11.94 4.42
N GLY A 105 20.77 11.63 4.29
CA GLY A 105 20.20 10.33 4.66
C GLY A 105 19.58 9.61 3.47
N LEU A 106 19.25 8.34 3.69
CA LEU A 106 18.56 7.48 2.75
C LEU A 106 17.19 7.11 3.31
N ILE A 107 16.15 7.24 2.51
CA ILE A 107 14.81 6.77 2.83
C ILE A 107 14.56 5.52 2.01
N THR A 108 14.29 4.40 2.67
CA THR A 108 13.84 3.18 2.02
C THR A 108 12.34 3.03 2.29
N VAL A 109 11.57 2.90 1.22
CA VAL A 109 10.13 2.66 1.27
C VAL A 109 9.87 1.24 0.81
N VAL A 110 9.06 0.51 1.58
CA VAL A 110 8.64 -0.86 1.27
C VAL A 110 7.12 -0.96 1.28
N THR A 111 6.53 -1.85 0.47
CA THR A 111 5.06 -2.01 0.39
C THR A 111 4.44 -2.55 1.66
N ASP A 112 5.16 -3.41 2.37
CA ASP A 112 4.70 -4.08 3.57
C ASP A 112 5.90 -4.50 4.45
N ALA A 113 5.61 -4.79 5.72
CA ALA A 113 6.58 -5.31 6.69
C ALA A 113 6.27 -6.77 7.05
N ASP A 114 5.41 -7.45 6.29
CA ASP A 114 4.90 -8.78 6.63
C ASP A 114 5.98 -9.84 6.50
N LEU A 115 6.94 -9.63 5.60
CA LEU A 115 8.14 -10.45 5.48
C LEU A 115 8.98 -10.51 6.78
N TRP A 116 8.84 -9.54 7.69
CA TRP A 116 9.57 -9.50 8.96
C TRP A 116 8.73 -9.95 10.16
N LYS A 117 7.49 -10.41 9.94
CA LYS A 117 6.69 -11.06 10.98
C LYS A 117 7.24 -12.46 11.28
N THR A 118 6.97 -12.96 12.48
CA THR A 118 7.52 -14.22 13.02
C THR A 118 7.38 -15.42 12.08
N HIS A 119 6.32 -15.49 11.28
CA HIS A 119 6.07 -16.61 10.36
C HIS A 119 6.83 -16.52 9.03
N SER A 120 7.27 -15.32 8.62
CA SER A 120 7.91 -15.09 7.31
C SER A 120 9.38 -14.71 7.40
N ILE A 121 9.87 -14.28 8.56
CA ILE A 121 11.25 -13.79 8.70
C ILE A 121 12.31 -14.82 8.34
N GLY A 122 12.03 -16.12 8.56
CA GLY A 122 12.92 -17.22 8.20
C GLY A 122 12.79 -17.73 6.76
N GLU A 123 11.87 -17.19 5.99
CA GLU A 123 11.62 -17.59 4.60
C GLU A 123 12.47 -16.76 3.63
N HIS A 124 12.95 -17.38 2.55
CA HIS A 124 13.76 -16.73 1.51
C HIS A 124 14.91 -15.89 2.10
N ASP A 125 15.15 -14.69 1.57
CA ASP A 125 16.18 -13.76 2.05
C ASP A 125 15.60 -12.63 2.93
N ASN A 126 14.41 -12.84 3.52
CA ASN A 126 13.67 -11.81 4.25
C ASN A 126 14.45 -11.23 5.45
N ALA A 127 15.04 -12.09 6.28
CA ALA A 127 15.90 -11.67 7.40
C ALA A 127 17.18 -10.97 6.90
N TRP A 128 17.72 -11.44 5.77
CA TRP A 128 18.91 -10.83 5.17
C TRP A 128 18.61 -9.40 4.73
N LEU A 129 17.42 -9.11 4.17
CA LEU A 129 17.04 -7.73 3.82
C LEU A 129 17.01 -6.82 5.04
N LEU A 130 16.43 -7.30 6.15
CA LEU A 130 16.38 -6.52 7.38
C LEU A 130 17.77 -6.17 7.89
N TRP A 131 18.68 -7.16 7.88
CA TRP A 131 20.08 -6.94 8.21
C TRP A 131 20.74 -5.97 7.23
N TYR A 132 20.54 -6.15 5.91
CA TYR A 132 21.11 -5.30 4.87
C TYR A 132 20.70 -3.83 5.02
N LEU A 133 19.44 -3.57 5.37
CA LEU A 133 18.91 -2.23 5.57
C LEU A 133 19.38 -1.56 6.87
N THR A 134 19.86 -2.35 7.85
CA THR A 134 20.23 -1.86 9.18
C THR A 134 21.72 -1.93 9.50
N GLN A 135 22.52 -2.61 8.68
CA GLN A 135 23.96 -2.69 8.86
C GLN A 135 24.61 -1.30 8.86
N ASP A 136 25.55 -1.09 9.78
CA ASP A 136 26.41 0.11 9.90
C ASP A 136 25.69 1.47 9.87
N SER A 137 24.40 1.51 10.19
CA SER A 137 23.58 2.72 10.12
C SER A 137 22.61 2.84 11.29
N ASN A 138 22.27 4.09 11.64
CA ASN A 138 21.23 4.36 12.61
C ASN A 138 19.90 4.48 11.86
N VAL A 139 19.06 3.45 11.98
CA VAL A 139 17.81 3.33 11.23
C VAL A 139 16.62 3.58 12.15
N THR A 140 15.75 4.49 11.72
CA THR A 140 14.42 4.65 12.30
C THR A 140 13.42 3.95 11.38
N MET A 141 12.80 2.87 11.86
CA MET A 141 11.70 2.23 11.14
C MET A 141 10.39 2.90 11.55
N VAL A 142 9.63 3.34 10.56
CA VAL A 142 8.27 3.84 10.74
C VAL A 142 7.33 2.83 10.10
N LEU A 143 6.45 2.26 10.92
CA LEU A 143 5.45 1.31 10.47
C LEU A 143 4.07 1.94 10.63
N GLU A 144 3.28 1.92 9.57
CA GLU A 144 1.86 2.23 9.69
C GLU A 144 1.18 1.01 10.34
N THR A 145 0.81 1.15 11.61
CA THR A 145 0.10 0.12 12.35
C THR A 145 -1.38 0.20 12.01
N ASP A 146 -2.02 -0.96 11.82
CA ASP A 146 -3.47 -1.06 11.69
C ASP A 146 -4.15 -0.30 12.85
N HIS A 147 -4.93 0.73 12.51
CA HIS A 147 -5.62 1.56 13.50
C HIS A 147 -7.03 1.02 13.73
N ASP A 148 -7.43 0.89 15.00
CA ASP A 148 -8.81 0.57 15.36
C ASP A 148 -9.77 1.58 14.70
N THR A 149 -10.88 1.10 14.13
CA THR A 149 -11.88 1.99 13.54
C THR A 149 -12.46 2.94 14.58
N LEU A 150 -12.94 4.11 14.16
CA LEU A 150 -13.57 5.08 15.05
C LEU A 150 -14.72 4.47 15.87
N LEU A 151 -15.52 3.58 15.27
CA LEU A 151 -16.59 2.86 15.98
C LEU A 151 -16.02 1.97 17.09
N THR A 152 -14.98 1.18 16.79
CA THR A 152 -14.29 0.33 17.76
C THR A 152 -13.76 1.16 18.93
N LEU A 153 -13.13 2.29 18.63
CA LEU A 153 -12.61 3.23 19.63
C LEU A 153 -13.70 3.87 20.48
N LEU A 154 -14.84 4.24 19.88
CA LEU A 154 -15.97 4.84 20.60
C LEU A 154 -16.64 3.83 21.53
N LEU A 155 -16.84 2.60 21.06
CA LEU A 155 -17.38 1.51 21.88
C LEU A 155 -16.45 1.15 23.03
N ARG A 156 -15.14 1.11 22.79
CA ARG A 156 -14.15 0.75 23.81
C ARG A 156 -13.97 1.84 24.87
N ASN A 157 -13.88 3.10 24.46
CA ASN A 157 -13.47 4.19 25.36
C ASN A 157 -14.63 5.09 25.83
N PHE A 158 -15.74 5.16 25.10
CA PHE A 158 -16.86 6.07 25.41
C PHE A 158 -18.25 5.38 25.46
N PRO A 159 -18.40 4.22 26.13
CA PRO A 159 -19.68 3.52 26.17
C PRO A 159 -20.79 4.34 26.86
N GLN A 160 -20.46 5.16 27.85
CA GLN A 160 -21.44 6.02 28.55
C GLN A 160 -21.96 7.13 27.64
N ALA A 161 -21.12 7.70 26.78
CA ALA A 161 -21.54 8.72 25.81
C ALA A 161 -22.49 8.13 24.76
N LEU A 162 -22.20 6.91 24.30
CA LEU A 162 -23.09 6.16 23.40
C LEU A 162 -24.44 5.85 24.06
N LEU A 163 -24.44 5.46 25.34
CA LEU A 163 -25.66 5.20 26.09
C LEU A 163 -26.48 6.49 26.28
N ALA A 164 -25.81 7.60 26.63
CA ALA A 164 -26.46 8.91 26.74
C ALA A 164 -27.04 9.36 25.39
N LEU A 165 -26.32 9.17 24.29
CA LEU A 165 -26.81 9.46 22.94
C LEU A 165 -28.05 8.60 22.62
N ALA A 166 -28.03 7.31 22.92
CA ALA A 166 -29.17 6.42 22.70
C ALA A 166 -30.39 6.83 23.54
N LEU A 167 -30.19 7.22 24.80
CA LEU A 167 -31.25 7.76 25.66
C LEU A 167 -31.82 9.07 25.11
N LEU A 168 -30.97 9.99 24.66
CA LEU A 168 -31.41 11.27 24.08
C LEU A 168 -32.22 11.04 22.80
N ILE A 169 -31.81 10.11 21.94
CA ILE A 169 -32.59 9.73 20.75
C ILE A 169 -33.94 9.14 21.18
N GLY A 170 -33.96 8.23 22.15
CA GLY A 170 -35.20 7.65 22.66
C GLY A 170 -36.16 8.69 23.24
N LEU A 171 -35.65 9.60 24.07
CA LEU A 171 -36.43 10.69 24.67
C LEU A 171 -36.87 11.72 23.63
N GLY A 172 -36.02 12.03 22.65
CA GLY A 172 -36.36 12.93 21.54
C GLY A 172 -37.49 12.35 20.68
N LEU A 173 -37.38 11.07 20.31
CA LEU A 173 -38.45 10.37 19.59
C LEU A 173 -39.74 10.30 20.42
N TRP A 174 -39.64 10.05 21.72
CA TRP A 174 -40.78 10.08 22.63
C TRP A 174 -41.46 11.45 22.66
N HIS A 175 -40.65 12.52 22.75
CA HIS A 175 -41.14 13.90 22.78
C HIS A 175 -41.85 14.29 21.48
N VAL A 176 -41.33 13.89 20.32
CA VAL A 176 -41.97 14.17 19.01
C VAL A 176 -43.17 13.26 18.75
N ALA A 177 -43.17 12.03 19.27
CA ALA A 177 -44.28 11.08 19.12
C ALA A 177 -45.50 11.44 19.98
N LEU A 178 -45.30 12.18 21.08
CA LEU A 178 -46.36 12.86 21.83
C LEU A 178 -46.95 13.98 20.97
N ARG A 179 -47.89 13.63 20.09
CA ARG A 179 -48.68 14.61 19.33
C ARG A 179 -49.51 15.46 20.31
N GLU A 180 -49.38 16.77 20.23
CA GLU A 180 -50.40 17.69 20.74
C GLU A 180 -51.73 17.37 20.03
N GLY A 181 -52.69 16.82 20.76
CA GLY A 181 -54.02 16.55 20.23
C GLY A 181 -54.68 17.84 19.72
N PRO A 182 -55.58 17.77 18.72
CA PRO A 182 -56.25 18.96 18.20
C PRO A 182 -57.00 19.67 19.32
N LEU A 183 -56.62 20.93 19.59
CA LEU A 183 -57.41 21.84 20.41
C LEU A 183 -58.73 22.06 19.67
N ARG A 184 -59.78 21.38 20.13
CA ARG A 184 -61.17 21.64 19.72
C ARG A 184 -61.52 23.09 20.07
N GLN A 185 -61.76 23.90 19.04
CA GLN A 185 -62.76 24.96 19.08
C GLN A 185 -63.89 24.58 18.12
#